data_AF-A0A9E5VRJ8-F1
#
_entry.id   AF-A0A9E5VRJ8-F1
#
_cell.length_a   1.000
_cell.length_b   1.000
_cell.length_c   1.000
_cell.angle_alpha   90.00
_cell.angle_beta   90.00
_cell.angle_gamma   90.00
#
_symmetry.space_group_name_H-M   'P 1'
#
loop_
_entity.id
_entity.type
_entity.pdbx_description
1 polymer ?
#
loop_
_entity_poly.entity_id
_entity_poly.type
_entity_poly.pdbx_seq_one_letter_code
_entity_poly.pdbx_strand_id
1 'polypeptide(L)' 'MAGKKDWAVVAVISDLTSNQSAQISKEIMRAKAKYAPLGRGTTAIGMRNSVGSLLQKGQKMIGGK' A
#
# COMPACT_ATOMS: atom_id res chain seq x y z
N MET A 1 -2.50 15.79 20.66
CA MET A 1 -2.72 16.62 19.46
C MET A 1 -3.63 15.88 18.50
N ALA A 2 -4.92 16.22 18.46
CA ALA A 2 -5.83 15.67 17.47
C ALA A 2 -5.42 16.17 16.07
N GLY A 3 -5.19 15.25 15.12
CA GLY A 3 -4.87 15.58 13.72
C GLY A 3 -3.41 15.35 13.28
N LYS A 4 -2.52 14.88 14.16
CA LYS A 4 -1.15 14.51 13.75
C LYS A 4 -1.18 13.23 12.90
N LYS A 5 -0.68 13.30 11.67
CA LYS A 5 -0.72 12.21 10.67
C LYS A 5 0.48 11.26 10.81
N ASP A 6 0.64 10.65 11.98
CA ASP A 6 1.76 9.75 12.28
C ASP A 6 1.43 8.26 12.14
N TRP A 7 0.19 7.93 11.76
CA TRP A 7 -0.29 6.55 11.71
C TRP A 7 -0.12 5.94 10.32
N ALA A 8 0.35 4.69 10.27
CA ALA A 8 0.51 3.91 9.05
C ALA A 8 -0.09 2.50 9.21
N VAL A 9 -0.57 1.92 8.10
CA VAL A 9 -1.12 0.55 8.05
C VAL A 9 -0.29 -0.26 7.06
N VAL A 10 0.17 -1.44 7.47
CA VAL A 10 0.89 -2.41 6.62
C VAL A 10 0.07 -3.70 6.59
N ALA A 11 -0.25 -4.17 5.38
CA ALA A 11 -0.95 -5.43 5.16
C ALA A 11 -0.14 -6.31 4.19
N VAL A 12 0.18 -7.52 4.62
CA VAL A 12 0.87 -8.53 3.82
C VAL A 12 -0.10 -9.67 3.56
N ILE A 13 -0.34 -9.97 2.29
CA ILE A 13 -1.25 -11.04 1.86
C ILE A 13 -0.48 -11.93 0.88
N SER A 14 -0.29 -13.20 1.22
CA SER A 14 0.46 -14.18 0.42
C SER A 14 -0.47 -15.17 -0.27
N ASP A 15 0.13 -16.01 -1.14
CA ASP A 15 -0.54 -17.15 -1.80
C ASP A 15 -1.72 -16.73 -2.69
N LEU A 16 -1.58 -15.54 -3.31
CA LEU A 16 -2.52 -14.97 -4.27
C LEU A 16 -2.08 -15.28 -5.70
N THR A 17 -3.05 -15.48 -6.59
CA THR A 17 -2.81 -15.37 -8.03
C THR A 17 -2.52 -13.92 -8.43
N SER A 18 -1.89 -13.73 -9.59
CA SER A 18 -1.64 -12.39 -10.16
C SER A 18 -2.92 -11.55 -10.21
N ASN A 19 -4.03 -12.13 -10.68
CA ASN A 19 -5.31 -11.42 -10.80
C ASN A 19 -5.88 -11.01 -9.44
N GLN A 20 -5.81 -11.87 -8.42
CA GLN A 20 -6.26 -11.54 -7.07
C GLN A 20 -5.42 -10.40 -6.47
N SER A 21 -4.09 -10.45 -6.65
CA SER A 21 -3.20 -9.41 -6.15
C SER A 21 -3.47 -8.03 -6.80
N ALA A 22 -3.79 -8.01 -8.10
CA ALA A 22 -4.13 -6.79 -8.82
C ALA A 22 -5.48 -6.21 -8.37
N GLN A 23 -6.50 -7.05 -8.17
CA GLN A 23 -7.81 -6.63 -7.67
C GLN A 23 -7.71 -6.03 -6.27
N ILE A 24 -7.01 -6.70 -5.35
CA ILE A 24 -6.79 -6.22 -3.99
C ILE A 24 -6.03 -4.88 -3.99
N SER A 25 -4.97 -4.76 -4.80
CA SER A 25 -4.22 -3.50 -4.91
C SER A 25 -5.10 -2.34 -5.41
N LYS A 26 -6.03 -2.61 -6.34
CA LYS A 26 -6.97 -1.60 -6.85
C LYS A 26 -7.94 -1.14 -5.76
N GLU A 27 -8.43 -2.06 -4.93
CA GLU A 27 -9.31 -1.73 -3.81
C GLU A 27 -8.59 -0.94 -2.71
N ILE A 28 -7.34 -1.29 -2.40
CA ILE A 28 -6.51 -0.52 -1.46
C ILE A 28 -6.32 0.92 -1.95
N MET A 29 -6.04 1.12 -3.25
CA MET A 29 -5.93 2.46 -3.81
C MET A 29 -7.25 3.25 -3.74
N ARG A 30 -8.39 2.59 -3.98
CA ARG A 30 -9.72 3.22 -3.81
C ARG A 30 -10.00 3.61 -2.37
N ALA A 31 -9.71 2.73 -1.41
CA ALA A 31 -9.86 3.01 0.01
C ALA A 31 -8.97 4.18 0.44
N LYS A 32 -7.71 4.20 -0.01
CA LYS A 32 -6.78 5.33 0.23
C LYS A 32 -7.36 6.64 -0.31
N ALA A 33 -7.85 6.65 -1.55
CA ALA A 33 -8.44 7.85 -2.14
C ALA A 33 -9.66 8.36 -1.36
N LYS A 34 -10.49 7.45 -0.81
CA LYS A 34 -11.69 7.79 -0.04
C LYS A 34 -11.38 8.32 1.36
N TYR A 35 -10.51 7.63 2.11
CA TYR A 35 -10.28 7.91 3.54
C TYR A 35 -9.04 8.77 3.82
N ALA A 36 -8.03 8.72 2.96
CA ALA A 36 -6.77 9.45 3.11
C ALA A 36 -6.25 10.00 1.77
N PRO A 37 -7.03 10.85 1.05
CA PRO A 37 -6.67 11.33 -0.28
C PRO A 37 -5.30 12.02 -0.33
N LEU A 38 -4.99 12.80 0.72
CA LEU A 38 -3.73 13.52 0.90
C LEU A 38 -2.65 12.71 1.65
N GLY A 39 -2.95 11.47 2.06
CA GLY A 39 -1.98 10.59 2.70
C GLY A 39 -0.95 10.09 1.68
N ARG A 40 0.30 9.95 2.11
CA ARG A 40 1.32 9.22 1.31
C ARG A 40 1.03 7.73 1.43
N GLY A 41 1.14 7.01 0.33
CA GLY A 41 0.94 5.56 0.31
C GLY A 41 1.82 4.89 -0.74
N THR A 42 2.26 3.68 -0.41
CA THR A 42 2.99 2.79 -1.31
C THR A 42 2.33 1.42 -1.26
N THR A 43 2.04 0.86 -2.43
CA THR A 43 1.52 -0.51 -2.56
C THR A 43 2.44 -1.24 -3.52
N ALA A 44 2.92 -2.41 -3.11
CA ALA A 44 3.84 -3.22 -3.89
C ALA A 44 3.26 -4.63 -4.05
N ILE A 45 3.32 -5.16 -5.27
CA ILE A 45 2.97 -6.55 -5.58
C ILE A 45 4.26 -7.26 -5.96
N GLY A 46 4.50 -8.43 -5.40
CA GLY A 46 5.63 -9.26 -5.78
C GLY A 46 5.62 -10.62 -5.12
N MET A 47 6.68 -11.38 -5.35
CA MET A 47 6.81 -12.74 -4.85
C MET A 47 6.92 -12.76 -3.32
N ARG A 48 6.40 -13.82 -2.69
CA ARG A 48 6.43 -14.03 -1.23
C ARG A 48 7.84 -13.87 -0.65
N ASN A 49 8.85 -14.38 -1.35
CA ASN A 49 10.25 -14.36 -0.90
C ASN A 49 10.87 -12.96 -0.94
N SER A 50 10.25 -11.98 -1.60
CA SER A 50 10.74 -10.61 -1.69
C SER A 50 9.95 -9.59 -0.86
N VAL A 51 8.97 -10.02 -0.06
CA VAL A 51 8.14 -9.12 0.77
C VAL A 51 8.98 -8.17 1.64
N GLY A 52 10.03 -8.68 2.29
CA GLY A 52 10.93 -7.85 3.10
C GLY A 52 11.60 -6.75 2.29
N SER A 53 12.01 -7.04 1.05
CA SER A 53 12.59 -6.06 0.13
C SER A 53 11.53 -5.11 -0.43
N LEU A 54 10.30 -5.56 -0.65
CA LEU A 54 9.19 -4.72 -1.13
C LEU A 54 8.75 -3.70 -0.08
N LEU A 55 8.74 -4.09 1.19
CA LEU A 55 8.46 -3.20 2.31
C LEU A 55 9.58 -2.17 2.50
N GLN A 56 10.85 -2.58 2.36
CA GLN A 56 12.01 -1.70 2.52
C GLN A 56 12.26 -0.79 1.30
N LYS A 57 11.94 -1.24 0.07
CA LYS A 57 12.27 -0.47 -1.14
C LYS A 57 11.44 0.79 -1.34
N GLY A 58 10.30 0.96 -0.67
CA GLY A 58 9.55 2.23 -0.70
C GLY A 58 9.25 2.80 -2.11
N GLN A 59 9.16 1.97 -3.15
CA GLN A 59 9.04 2.48 -4.52
C GLN A 59 7.59 2.54 -4.99
N LYS A 60 6.95 3.67 -4.67
CA LYS A 60 6.35 4.65 -5.60
C LYS A 60 5.58 5.62 -4.71
N MET A 61 6.06 6.85 -4.57
CA MET A 61 5.27 7.93 -3.98
C MET A 61 4.06 8.15 -4.87
N ILE A 62 2.88 7.72 -4.43
CA ILE A 62 1.62 8.13 -5.04
C ILE A 62 1.00 9.21 -4.15
N GLY A 63 1.25 10.47 -4.54
CA GLY A 63 0.63 11.65 -3.96
C GLY A 63 1.47 12.32 -2.87
N GLY A 64 1.78 13.58 -3.11
CA GLY A 64 2.38 14.54 -2.22
C GLY A 64 2.58 15.80 -3.05
N LYS A 65 1.94 16.90 -2.65
CA LYS A 65 2.43 18.22 -3.06
C LYS A 65 3.66 18.54 -2.22
#